data_AF-A0A2L2Z1I8-F1
#
_entry.id   AF-A0A2L2Z1I8-F1
#
_cell.length_a   1.000
_cell.length_b   1.000
_cell.length_c   1.000
_cell.angle_alpha   90.00
_cell.angle_beta   90.00
_cell.angle_gamma   90.00
#
_symmetry.space_group_name_H-M   'P 1'
#
loop_
_entity.id
_entity.type
_entity.pdbx_description
1 polymer ?
#
loop_
_entity_poly.entity_id
_entity_poly.type
_entity_poly.pdbx_seq_one_letter_code
_entity_poly.pdbx_strand_id
1 'polypeptide(L)'
;CPFDIENVMCLLKDKSEDICITFVSNSENDFIDDPLWSHLKENFNRFSSFSYSEIETQSYGNQILYVNSTLWLDSLHQEITLKNHLTVVMSHIIKKLKIGDHLIICVQSLLMRYTVGLIFLIMSLFDKFVCLLPTPGAPAACGQLWIFKNFQNPAWTE
;
A
#
# COMPACT_ATOMS: atom_id res chain seq x y z
N CYS A 1 5.01 14.37 -10.28
CA CYS A 1 5.44 14.77 -8.93
C CYS A 1 5.88 13.53 -8.18
N PRO A 2 7.19 13.23 -8.07
CA PRO A 2 7.58 12.08 -7.28
C PRO A 2 7.37 12.42 -5.80
N PHE A 3 6.82 11.48 -5.05
CA PHE A 3 6.92 11.50 -3.59
C PHE A 3 8.39 11.60 -3.19
N ASP A 4 8.69 12.04 -1.98
CA ASP A 4 10.05 12.02 -1.44
C ASP A 4 10.50 10.56 -1.22
N ILE A 5 11.06 9.97 -2.27
CA ILE A 5 11.41 8.54 -2.34
C ILE A 5 12.50 8.20 -1.32
N GLU A 6 13.45 9.10 -1.07
CA GLU A 6 14.50 8.88 -0.06
C GLU A 6 13.87 8.72 1.33
N ASN A 7 12.89 9.57 1.67
CA ASN A 7 12.14 9.44 2.92
C ASN A 7 11.33 8.14 2.97
N VAL A 8 10.69 7.71 1.87
CA VAL A 8 10.02 6.40 1.80
C VAL A 8 11.01 5.26 2.09
N MET A 9 12.18 5.29 1.45
CA MET A 9 13.21 4.26 1.64
C MET A 9 13.77 4.25 3.05
N CYS A 10 14.03 5.42 3.66
CA CYS A 10 14.45 5.53 5.05
C CYS A 10 13.41 4.95 6.02
N LEU A 11 12.12 5.10 5.73
CA LEU A 11 11.05 4.53 6.54
C LEU A 11 10.95 3.01 6.41
N LEU A 12 11.37 2.42 5.30
CA LEU A 12 11.27 0.98 5.02
C LEU A 12 12.57 0.20 5.34
N LYS A 13 13.72 0.88 5.40
CA LYS A 13 15.03 0.28 5.72
C LYS A 13 15.19 0.00 7.22
N ASP A 14 14.41 -0.94 7.75
CA ASP A 14 14.76 -1.61 9.01
C ASP A 14 15.65 -2.82 8.70
N LYS A 15 16.98 -2.60 8.66
CA LYS A 15 18.10 -3.56 8.82
C LYS A 15 18.04 -4.99 8.20
N SER A 16 17.09 -5.36 7.36
CA SER A 16 16.96 -6.73 6.85
C SER A 16 17.27 -6.80 5.36
N GLU A 17 18.38 -7.45 5.03
CA GLU A 17 18.81 -7.74 3.65
C GLU A 17 17.88 -8.72 2.91
N ASP A 18 16.86 -9.25 3.59
CA ASP A 18 16.04 -10.37 3.10
C ASP A 18 14.54 -10.02 2.90
N ILE A 19 14.20 -8.72 2.85
CA ILE A 19 12.83 -8.26 2.60
C ILE A 19 12.50 -8.38 1.11
N CYS A 20 11.42 -9.09 0.78
CA CYS A 20 10.86 -9.11 -0.58
C CYS A 20 9.83 -7.98 -0.72
N ILE A 21 9.92 -7.20 -1.80
CA ILE A 21 8.86 -6.26 -2.17
C ILE A 21 7.94 -6.88 -3.21
N THR A 22 6.64 -6.84 -2.95
CA THR A 22 5.65 -7.53 -3.77
C THR A 22 4.59 -6.57 -4.27
N PHE A 23 4.47 -6.44 -5.60
CA PHE A 23 3.38 -5.68 -6.21
C PHE A 23 2.10 -6.49 -6.23
N VAL A 24 1.02 -5.88 -5.75
CA VAL A 24 -0.30 -6.50 -5.73
C VAL A 24 -1.22 -5.72 -6.66
N SER A 25 -1.76 -6.40 -7.67
CA SER A 25 -2.63 -5.78 -8.69
C SER A 25 -3.97 -6.49 -8.81
N ASN A 26 -4.95 -5.82 -9.40
CA ASN A 26 -6.22 -6.44 -9.75
C ASN A 26 -6.20 -7.04 -11.16
N SER A 27 -5.30 -6.58 -12.02
CA SER A 27 -5.09 -7.13 -13.36
C SER A 27 -3.60 -7.19 -13.72
N GLU A 28 -3.24 -8.10 -14.62
CA GLU A 28 -1.89 -8.18 -15.20
C GLU A 28 -1.52 -6.94 -16.04
N ASN A 29 -2.47 -6.08 -16.36
CA ASN A 29 -2.22 -4.87 -17.17
C ASN A 29 -1.98 -3.61 -16.32
N ASP A 30 -2.19 -3.68 -15.00
CA ASP A 30 -1.96 -2.55 -14.08
C ASP A 30 -0.46 -2.37 -13.70
N PHE A 31 0.45 -3.17 -14.28
CA PHE A 31 1.89 -3.17 -13.96
C PHE A 31 2.67 -1.97 -14.52
N ILE A 32 2.02 -0.97 -15.12
CA ILE A 32 2.65 0.00 -16.02
C ILE A 32 2.97 1.34 -15.32
N ASP A 33 4.22 1.79 -15.51
CA ASP A 33 4.79 3.14 -15.31
C ASP A 33 4.53 3.87 -13.99
N ASP A 34 4.50 3.15 -12.86
CA ASP A 34 4.58 3.79 -11.54
C ASP A 34 6.05 4.09 -11.18
N PRO A 35 6.47 5.38 -11.13
CA PRO A 35 7.86 5.73 -10.82
C PRO A 35 8.30 5.30 -9.43
N LEU A 36 7.37 5.23 -8.46
CA LEU A 36 7.67 4.77 -7.11
C LEU A 36 7.95 3.26 -7.11
N TRP A 37 7.16 2.49 -7.86
CA TRP A 37 7.39 1.05 -8.02
C TRP A 37 8.75 0.76 -8.67
N SER A 38 9.12 1.47 -9.73
CA SER A 38 10.42 1.33 -10.39
C SER A 38 11.59 1.59 -9.44
N HIS A 39 11.51 2.67 -8.64
CA HIS A 39 12.56 2.98 -7.66
C HIS A 39 12.63 1.95 -6.53
N LEU A 40 11.49 1.47 -6.04
CA LEU A 40 11.47 0.43 -5.01
C LEU A 40 12.13 -0.85 -5.53
N LYS A 41 11.82 -1.28 -6.77
CA LYS A 41 12.47 -2.42 -7.42
C LYS A 41 13.99 -2.29 -7.47
N GLU A 42 14.52 -1.11 -7.77
CA GLU A 42 15.97 -0.86 -7.83
C GLU A 42 16.65 -0.96 -6.45
N ASN A 43 15.91 -0.77 -5.36
CA ASN A 43 16.46 -0.74 -4.00
C ASN A 43 16.28 -2.04 -3.21
N PHE A 44 15.48 -3.00 -3.70
CA PHE A 44 15.26 -4.29 -3.06
C PHE A 44 15.77 -5.45 -3.93
N ASN A 45 16.56 -6.35 -3.34
CA ASN A 45 17.16 -7.48 -4.06
C ASN A 45 16.15 -8.54 -4.48
N ARG A 46 14.99 -8.59 -3.82
CA ARG A 46 13.91 -9.55 -4.05
C ARG A 46 12.64 -8.81 -4.39
N PHE A 47 12.09 -9.10 -5.56
CA PHE A 47 10.82 -8.55 -6.00
C PHE A 47 9.92 -9.64 -6.56
N SER A 48 8.62 -9.50 -6.35
CA SER A 48 7.61 -10.34 -6.95
C SER A 48 6.36 -9.52 -7.28
N SER A 49 5.45 -10.14 -8.01
CA SER A 49 4.14 -9.57 -8.32
C SER A 49 3.10 -10.68 -8.30
N PHE A 50 1.90 -10.39 -7.80
CA PHE A 50 0.77 -11.30 -7.88
C PHE A 50 -0.55 -10.53 -8.01
N SER A 51 -1.52 -11.17 -8.65
CA SER A 51 -2.89 -10.64 -8.73
C SER A 51 -3.66 -10.92 -7.43
N TYR A 52 -4.64 -10.10 -7.05
CA TYR A 52 -5.55 -10.42 -5.93
C TYR A 52 -6.19 -11.82 -6.06
N SER A 53 -6.37 -12.32 -7.28
CA SER A 53 -6.88 -13.68 -7.54
C SER A 53 -5.92 -14.80 -7.10
N GLU A 54 -4.64 -14.50 -6.90
CA GLU A 54 -3.57 -15.44 -6.55
C GLU A 54 -3.17 -15.34 -5.07
N ILE A 55 -4.03 -14.73 -4.24
CA ILE A 55 -3.72 -14.41 -2.85
C ILE A 55 -3.35 -15.63 -2.01
N GLU A 56 -4.01 -16.76 -2.25
CA GLU A 56 -3.89 -17.95 -1.39
C GLU A 56 -2.63 -18.79 -1.68
N THR A 57 -1.95 -18.58 -2.81
CA THR A 57 -0.91 -19.49 -3.29
C THR A 57 0.53 -19.05 -2.97
N GLN A 58 0.73 -17.85 -2.41
CA GLN A 58 2.08 -17.32 -2.21
C GLN A 58 2.44 -17.11 -0.73
N SER A 59 3.53 -17.76 -0.31
CA SER A 59 4.14 -17.62 1.01
C SER A 59 5.60 -17.18 0.87
N TYR A 60 5.87 -15.94 1.24
CA TYR A 60 7.23 -15.49 1.55
C TYR A 60 7.27 -14.99 3.01
N GLY A 61 8.48 -14.79 3.54
CA GLY A 61 8.72 -14.24 4.89
C GLY A 61 8.33 -12.76 4.99
N ASN A 62 8.99 -12.00 5.88
CA ASN A 62 8.73 -10.55 6.02
C ASN A 62 8.82 -9.85 4.65
N GLN A 63 7.71 -9.25 4.23
CA GLN A 63 7.58 -8.62 2.93
C GLN A 63 6.99 -7.22 3.03
N ILE A 64 7.23 -6.43 1.98
CA ILE A 64 6.55 -5.17 1.74
C ILE A 64 5.53 -5.40 0.64
N LEU A 65 4.25 -5.33 0.96
CA LEU A 65 3.17 -5.37 -0.03
C LEU A 65 2.96 -3.96 -0.59
N TYR A 66 3.10 -3.81 -1.90
CA TYR A 66 2.86 -2.57 -2.62
C TYR A 66 1.57 -2.65 -3.42
N VAL A 67 0.65 -1.71 -3.17
CA VAL A 67 -0.60 -1.58 -3.90
C VAL A 67 -0.65 -0.25 -4.61
N ASN A 68 -0.80 -0.30 -5.93
CA ASN A 68 -1.19 0.89 -6.66
C ASN A 68 -2.71 0.92 -6.87
N SER A 69 -3.38 1.86 -6.22
CA SER A 69 -4.82 2.12 -6.38
C SER A 69 -5.08 3.50 -7.00
N THR A 70 -4.09 4.10 -7.69
CA THR A 70 -4.28 5.39 -8.37
C THR A 70 -5.20 5.26 -9.58
N LEU A 71 -6.49 5.51 -9.37
CA LEU A 71 -7.41 5.90 -10.42
C LEU A 71 -7.46 7.43 -10.42
N TRP A 72 -7.19 8.06 -11.56
CA TRP A 72 -7.38 9.51 -11.72
C TRP A 72 -8.87 9.82 -11.57
N LEU A 73 -9.23 10.49 -10.48
CA LEU A 73 -10.61 10.81 -10.14
C LEU A 73 -11.03 12.13 -10.80
N ASP A 74 -11.89 12.05 -11.81
CA ASP A 74 -12.53 13.19 -12.49
C ASP A 74 -14.00 13.36 -12.08
N SER A 75 -14.56 12.44 -11.26
CA SER A 75 -15.98 12.43 -10.89
C SER A 75 -16.25 11.80 -9.52
N LEU A 76 -17.38 12.18 -8.92
CA LEU A 76 -17.87 11.63 -7.65
C LEU A 76 -18.22 10.13 -7.73
N HIS A 77 -18.60 9.65 -8.93
CA HIS A 77 -18.82 8.21 -9.17
C HIS A 77 -17.52 7.42 -9.05
N GLN A 78 -16.42 7.91 -9.64
CA GLN A 78 -15.11 7.27 -9.51
C GLN A 78 -14.62 7.28 -8.05
N GLU A 79 -15.00 8.27 -7.24
CA GLU A 79 -14.69 8.29 -5.82
C GLU A 79 -15.37 7.15 -5.05
N ILE A 80 -16.65 6.86 -5.34
CA ILE A 80 -17.37 5.72 -4.76
C ILE A 80 -16.73 4.41 -5.21
N THR A 81 -16.37 4.30 -6.49
CA THR A 81 -15.67 3.13 -7.04
C THR A 81 -14.33 2.90 -6.35
N LEU A 82 -13.56 3.96 -6.11
CA LEU A 82 -12.29 3.89 -5.37
C LEU A 82 -12.51 3.42 -3.92
N LYS A 83 -13.54 3.92 -3.22
CA LYS A 83 -13.87 3.47 -1.85
C LYS A 83 -14.17 1.97 -1.81
N ASN A 84 -14.98 1.48 -2.75
CA ASN A 84 -15.28 0.06 -2.86
C ASN A 84 -14.03 -0.75 -3.19
N HIS A 85 -13.21 -0.28 -4.14
CA HIS A 85 -11.96 -0.92 -4.50
C HIS A 85 -11.02 -1.01 -3.30
N LEU A 86 -10.78 0.09 -2.60
CA LEU A 86 -9.94 0.11 -1.39
C LEU A 86 -10.46 -0.87 -0.33
N THR A 87 -11.76 -0.89 -0.04
CA THR A 87 -12.30 -1.83 0.96
C THR A 87 -12.09 -3.29 0.56
N VAL A 88 -12.29 -3.62 -0.73
CA VAL A 88 -12.03 -4.97 -1.25
C VAL A 88 -10.55 -5.31 -1.13
N VAL A 89 -9.67 -4.44 -1.63
CA VAL A 89 -8.22 -4.57 -1.57
C VAL A 89 -7.73 -4.81 -0.14
N MET A 90 -8.19 -3.99 0.81
CA MET A 90 -7.79 -4.10 2.21
C MET A 90 -8.27 -5.42 2.82
N SER A 91 -9.50 -5.84 2.54
CA SER A 91 -10.04 -7.11 3.05
C SER A 91 -9.26 -8.34 2.55
N HIS A 92 -8.70 -8.25 1.35
CA HIS A 92 -7.89 -9.28 0.73
C HIS A 92 -6.46 -9.28 1.27
N ILE A 93 -5.85 -8.09 1.40
CA ILE A 93 -4.47 -7.93 1.86
C ILE A 93 -4.32 -8.30 3.33
N ILE A 94 -5.24 -7.87 4.20
CA ILE A 94 -5.14 -8.14 5.64
C ILE A 94 -5.08 -9.64 5.93
N LYS A 95 -5.80 -10.47 5.16
CA LYS A 95 -5.79 -11.93 5.29
C LYS A 95 -4.45 -12.57 4.92
N LYS A 96 -3.59 -11.87 4.16
CA LYS A 96 -2.29 -12.37 3.71
C LYS A 96 -1.14 -11.89 4.60
N LEU A 97 -1.30 -10.75 5.28
CA LEU A 97 -0.26 -10.18 6.10
C LEU A 97 0.13 -11.14 7.22
N LYS A 98 1.44 -11.38 7.34
CA LYS A 98 2.03 -12.07 8.49
C LYS A 98 2.56 -11.04 9.48
N ILE A 99 2.72 -11.46 10.73
CA ILE A 99 3.36 -10.62 11.74
C ILE A 99 4.74 -10.20 11.20
N GLY A 100 5.03 -8.91 11.21
CA GLY A 100 6.26 -8.37 10.61
C GLY A 100 6.09 -7.69 9.27
N ASP A 101 5.01 -7.97 8.52
CA ASP A 101 4.84 -7.44 7.17
C ASP A 101 4.57 -5.92 7.16
N HIS A 102 4.93 -5.29 6.05
CA HIS A 102 4.66 -3.88 5.78
C HIS A 102 3.69 -3.74 4.60
N LEU A 103 2.90 -2.69 4.60
CA LEU A 103 1.93 -2.40 3.56
C LEU A 103 2.08 -0.96 3.07
N ILE A 104 2.25 -0.79 1.77
CA ILE A 104 2.32 0.49 1.07
C ILE A 104 1.15 0.57 0.11
N ILE A 105 0.40 1.66 0.17
CA ILE A 105 -0.76 1.90 -0.69
C ILE A 105 -0.63 3.29 -1.29
N CYS A 106 -0.55 3.33 -2.62
CA CYS A 106 -0.63 4.56 -3.39
C CYS A 106 -2.10 4.84 -3.74
N VAL A 107 -2.63 5.96 -3.26
CA VAL A 107 -4.04 6.36 -3.43
C VAL A 107 -4.12 7.80 -3.88
N GLN A 108 -4.92 8.07 -4.90
CA GLN A 108 -5.34 9.44 -5.23
C GLN A 108 -6.79 9.62 -4.80
N SER A 109 -6.99 10.15 -3.60
CA SER A 109 -8.33 10.33 -3.02
C SER A 109 -8.37 11.56 -2.11
N LEU A 110 -9.56 12.13 -1.97
CA LEU A 110 -9.87 13.03 -0.88
C LEU A 110 -9.86 12.25 0.45
N LEU A 111 -9.15 12.76 1.46
CA LEU A 111 -9.23 12.25 2.84
C LEU A 111 -10.62 12.57 3.43
N MET A 112 -11.61 11.79 3.01
CA MET A 112 -12.98 11.88 3.48
C MET A 112 -13.19 11.00 4.71
N ARG A 113 -14.31 11.22 5.42
CA ARG A 113 -14.68 10.46 6.63
C ARG A 113 -14.60 8.94 6.41
N TYR A 114 -14.99 8.46 5.23
CA TYR A 114 -14.91 7.04 4.88
C TYR A 114 -13.48 6.52 4.81
N THR A 115 -12.60 7.17 4.04
CA THR A 115 -11.20 6.73 3.88
C THR A 115 -10.43 6.87 5.18
N VAL A 116 -10.68 7.92 5.95
CA VAL A 116 -10.12 8.09 7.29
C VAL A 116 -10.58 6.97 8.23
N GLY A 117 -11.86 6.60 8.20
CA GLY A 117 -12.37 5.45 8.97
C GLY A 117 -11.67 4.14 8.58
N LEU A 118 -11.47 3.90 7.29
CA LEU A 118 -10.76 2.72 6.78
C LEU A 118 -9.29 2.71 7.24
N ILE A 119 -8.58 3.84 7.10
CA ILE A 119 -7.20 4.00 7.60
C ILE A 119 -7.16 3.71 9.10
N PHE A 120 -8.08 4.26 9.88
CA PHE A 120 -8.11 4.09 11.32
C PHE A 120 -8.32 2.63 11.74
N LEU A 121 -9.22 1.90 11.07
CA LEU A 121 -9.43 0.47 11.30
C LEU A 121 -8.14 -0.32 11.04
N ILE A 122 -7.46 -0.04 9.93
CA ILE A 122 -6.27 -0.78 9.53
C ILE A 122 -5.08 -0.41 10.41
N MET A 123 -4.93 0.86 10.78
CA MET A 123 -3.86 1.35 11.63
C MET A 123 -3.82 0.60 12.98
N SER A 124 -4.95 0.11 13.48
CA SER A 124 -4.99 -0.70 14.70
C SER A 124 -4.28 -2.06 14.60
N LEU A 125 -3.99 -2.52 13.37
CA LEU A 125 -3.35 -3.80 13.09
C LEU A 125 -1.83 -3.68 12.87
N PHE A 126 -1.29 -2.47 12.88
CA PHE A 126 0.12 -2.18 12.59
C PHE A 126 0.74 -1.32 13.70
N ASP A 127 2.05 -1.41 13.91
CA ASP A 127 2.74 -0.60 14.91
C ASP A 127 2.80 0.88 14.55
N LYS A 128 2.97 1.17 13.26
CA LYS A 128 3.19 2.55 12.80
C LYS A 128 2.50 2.80 11.47
N PHE A 129 1.89 3.97 11.37
CA PHE A 129 1.32 4.50 10.14
C PHE A 129 2.00 5.83 9.77
N VAL A 130 2.30 6.00 8.50
CA VAL A 130 2.81 7.24 7.92
C VAL A 130 2.04 7.54 6.65
N CYS A 131 1.54 8.77 6.53
CA CYS A 131 0.95 9.28 5.29
C CYS A 131 1.91 10.32 4.70
N LEU A 132 2.31 10.13 3.45
CA LEU A 132 3.16 11.07 2.71
C LEU A 132 2.37 11.71 1.57
N LEU A 133 2.56 13.01 1.44
CA LEU A 133 2.04 13.81 0.33
C LEU A 133 3.21 14.14 -0.63
N PRO A 134 2.94 14.32 -1.93
CA PRO A 134 3.98 14.53 -2.94
C PRO A 134 4.72 15.85 -2.77
N THR A 135 4.09 16.87 -2.18
CA THR A 135 4.74 18.14 -1.86
C THR A 135 4.19 18.74 -0.55
N PRO A 136 4.99 19.53 0.18
CA PRO A 136 4.50 20.32 1.31
C PRO A 136 3.42 21.31 0.83
N GLY A 137 2.20 21.20 1.39
CA GLY A 137 1.07 22.04 1.00
C GLY A 137 0.23 21.50 -0.17
N ALA A 138 0.49 20.26 -0.63
CA ALA A 138 -0.36 19.61 -1.62
C ALA A 138 -1.82 19.53 -1.14
N PRO A 139 -2.81 19.76 -2.02
CA PRO A 139 -4.22 19.71 -1.64
C PRO A 139 -4.59 18.29 -1.19
N ALA A 140 -5.58 18.15 -0.30
CA ALA A 140 -6.05 16.85 0.19
C ALA A 140 -6.57 15.90 -0.92
N ALA A 141 -6.80 16.41 -2.13
CA ALA A 141 -7.19 15.68 -3.33
C ALA A 141 -6.00 15.10 -4.13
N CYS A 142 -4.76 15.42 -3.76
CA CYS A 142 -3.58 14.93 -4.46
C CYS A 142 -3.35 13.43 -4.19
N GLY A 143 -2.47 12.81 -4.99
CA GLY A 143 -1.95 11.47 -4.70
C GLY A 143 -1.33 11.42 -3.30
N GLN A 144 -1.54 10.34 -2.58
CA GLN A 144 -1.09 10.09 -1.22
C GLN A 144 -0.43 8.72 -1.18
N LEU A 145 0.59 8.61 -0.35
CA LEU A 145 1.24 7.33 -0.07
C LEU A 145 1.00 6.97 1.39
N TRP A 146 0.29 5.86 1.61
CA TRP A 146 -0.01 5.33 2.92
C TRP A 146 0.93 4.19 3.23
N ILE A 147 1.71 4.32 4.29
CA ILE A 147 2.71 3.33 4.72
C ILE A 147 2.32 2.82 6.10
N PHE A 148 1.95 1.55 6.17
CA PHE A 148 1.68 0.83 7.41
C PHE A 148 2.86 -0.12 7.68
N LYS A 149 3.43 -0.06 8.88
CA LYS A 149 4.63 -0.82 9.24
C LYS A 149 4.36 -1.82 10.35
N ASN A 150 4.98 -3.00 10.20
CA ASN A 150 5.02 -4.06 11.18
C ASN A 150 3.62 -4.51 11.60
N PHE A 151 2.97 -5.29 10.74
CA PHE A 151 1.69 -5.90 11.03
C PHE A 151 1.79 -6.75 12.30
N GLN A 152 0.84 -6.59 13.23
CA GLN A 152 0.88 -7.22 14.55
C GLN A 152 -0.06 -8.41 14.71
N ASN A 153 -0.88 -8.74 13.69
CA ASN A 153 -1.94 -9.74 13.72
C ASN A 153 -2.52 -10.01 15.12
N PRO A 154 -3.37 -9.12 15.65
CA PRO A 154 -3.77 -9.23 17.03
C PRO A 154 -4.64 -10.49 17.23
N ALA A 155 -4.40 -11.23 18.31
CA ALA A 155 -4.89 -12.60 18.58
C ALA A 155 -6.42 -12.85 18.54
N TRP A 156 -7.23 -11.85 18.18
CA TRP A 156 -8.69 -11.94 17.97
C TRP A 156 -9.09 -12.10 16.49
N THR A 157 -8.11 -12.23 15.59
CA THR A 157 -8.30 -12.51 14.15
C THR A 157 -8.26 -14.00 13.80
N GLU A 158 -7.99 -14.89 14.78
CA GLU A 158 -8.05 -16.36 14.66
C GLU A 158 -9.45 -16.93 14.95
#